data_AF-A0A924M889-F1
#
_entry.id   AF-A0A924M889-F1
#
_cell.length_a   1.000
_cell.length_b   1.000
_cell.length_c   1.000
_cell.angle_alpha   90.00
_cell.angle_beta   90.00
_cell.angle_gamma   90.00
#
_symmetry.space_group_name_H-M   'P 1'
#
loop_
_entity.id
_entity.type
_entity.pdbx_description
1 polymer ?
#
loop_
_entity_poly.entity_id
_entity_poly.type
_entity_poly.pdbx_seq_one_letter_code
_entity_poly.pdbx_strand_id
1 'polypeptide(L)'
;MKTKVALITRNFSKIGGGAESLAVSMATSMLGECDITVVSQAFDPPPSSAPQLFKRVQVSKLPIRTRWLNQLWFSWQTKRLTRTGYDIVHSYENITHGDVHTVSVKTVHASLEQRGMSKLRIALSPRLLAYLWLEKKRLCTPGHHSVFVSQFVHDETLAIMPNMPPASVVPPGVDIPVRAFTSEQKAAARLSLDLNPEIMTIGFVGHDFKKKGLDTLLKGAALLPFDVQIMVIGN
;
A
#
# COMPACT_ATOMS: atom_id res chain seq x y z
N MET A 1 27.89 13.03 2.59
CA MET A 1 27.05 12.84 1.39
C MET A 1 25.73 12.23 1.84
N LYS A 2 24.58 12.72 1.35
CA LYS A 2 23.29 12.08 1.63
C LYS A 2 23.19 10.76 0.87
N THR A 3 22.62 9.74 1.50
CA THR A 3 22.34 8.44 0.87
C THR A 3 21.34 8.62 -0.28
N LYS A 4 21.65 8.09 -1.46
CA LYS A 4 20.78 8.14 -2.63
C LYS A 4 19.83 6.96 -2.64
N VAL A 5 18.55 7.24 -2.50
CA VAL A 5 17.50 6.22 -2.39
C VAL A 5 16.58 6.27 -3.61
N ALA A 6 16.47 5.16 -4.35
CA ALA A 6 15.44 5.00 -5.38
C ALA A 6 14.19 4.35 -4.78
N LEU A 7 13.09 5.08 -4.75
CA LEU A 7 11.79 4.56 -4.30
C LEU A 7 10.96 4.12 -5.50
N ILE A 8 10.56 2.85 -5.53
CA ILE A 8 9.78 2.27 -6.64
C ILE A 8 8.33 2.04 -6.21
N THR A 9 7.40 2.66 -6.93
CA THR A 9 5.94 2.42 -6.84
C THR A 9 5.32 2.54 -8.23
N ARG A 10 4.18 1.89 -8.55
CA ARG A 10 3.55 2.08 -9.86
C ARG A 10 2.71 3.34 -9.94
N ASN A 11 2.11 3.73 -8.84
CA ASN A 11 1.34 4.94 -8.67
C ASN A 11 1.85 5.65 -7.42
N PHE A 12 2.28 6.90 -7.59
CA PHE A 12 2.69 7.73 -6.46
C PHE A 12 1.58 8.76 -6.23
N SER A 13 0.61 8.38 -5.40
CA SER A 13 -0.53 9.20 -4.99
C SER A 13 -0.78 9.05 -3.49
N LYS A 14 -1.14 10.15 -2.83
CA LYS A 14 -1.59 10.10 -1.42
C LYS A 14 -3.05 9.61 -1.31
N ILE A 15 -3.81 9.63 -2.42
CA ILE A 15 -5.26 9.37 -2.45
C ILE A 15 -5.58 7.99 -3.03
N GLY A 16 -4.70 7.39 -3.85
CA GLY A 16 -4.99 6.14 -4.56
C GLY A 16 -4.98 4.86 -3.71
N GLY A 17 -4.56 4.92 -2.44
CA GLY A 17 -4.73 3.83 -1.47
C GLY A 17 -3.69 3.80 -0.35
N GLY A 18 -3.85 2.88 0.61
CA GLY A 18 -2.97 2.79 1.78
C GLY A 18 -1.51 2.49 1.46
N ALA A 19 -1.24 1.61 0.49
CA ALA A 19 0.12 1.31 0.05
C ALA A 19 0.80 2.50 -0.65
N GLU A 20 0.03 3.24 -1.46
CA GLU A 20 0.52 4.41 -2.19
C GLU A 20 0.78 5.58 -1.24
N SER A 21 -0.14 5.84 -0.31
CA SER A 21 0.03 6.85 0.74
C SER A 21 1.23 6.55 1.62
N LEU A 22 1.49 5.28 1.95
CA LEU A 22 2.65 4.89 2.75
C LEU A 22 3.96 5.27 2.05
N ALA A 23 4.07 5.00 0.74
CA ALA A 23 5.23 5.36 -0.06
C ALA A 23 5.45 6.89 -0.10
N VAL A 24 4.38 7.67 -0.25
CA VAL A 24 4.44 9.15 -0.24
C VAL A 24 4.88 9.68 1.13
N SER A 25 4.28 9.18 2.22
CA SER A 25 4.63 9.62 3.57
C SER A 25 6.08 9.29 3.91
N MET A 26 6.51 8.06 3.62
CA MET A 26 7.90 7.64 3.85
C MET A 26 8.89 8.50 3.06
N ALA A 27 8.62 8.75 1.78
CA ALA A 27 9.48 9.61 0.97
C ALA A 27 9.61 10.98 1.63
N THR A 28 8.48 11.58 2.01
CA THR A 28 8.43 12.92 2.60
C THR A 28 9.21 13.02 3.91
N SER A 29 9.05 12.04 4.80
CA SER A 29 9.75 12.02 6.09
C SER A 29 11.27 11.88 5.95
N MET A 30 11.75 11.20 4.91
CA MET A 30 13.18 10.91 4.73
C MET A 30 13.97 11.99 3.97
N LEU A 31 13.32 13.05 3.48
CA LEU A 31 13.97 14.14 2.71
C LEU A 31 15.09 14.87 3.46
N GLY A 32 14.98 14.96 4.78
CA GLY A 32 16.00 15.56 5.62
C GLY A 32 17.34 14.82 5.53
N GLU A 33 17.28 13.50 5.41
CA GLU A 33 18.42 12.59 5.58
C GLU A 33 18.93 12.00 4.25
N CYS A 34 18.02 11.78 3.29
CA CYS A 34 18.30 11.06 2.04
C CYS A 34 18.02 11.92 0.80
N ASP A 35 18.72 11.63 -0.31
CA ASP A 35 18.41 12.14 -1.65
C ASP A 35 17.50 11.12 -2.35
N ILE A 36 16.21 11.45 -2.45
CA ILE A 36 15.17 10.49 -2.86
C ILE A 36 14.78 10.73 -4.32
N THR A 37 14.88 9.66 -5.11
CA THR A 37 14.31 9.60 -6.46
C THR A 37 13.14 8.62 -6.48
N VAL A 38 11.95 9.12 -6.81
CA VAL A 38 10.75 8.30 -6.98
C VAL A 38 10.65 7.84 -8.43
N VAL A 39 10.64 6.53 -8.63
CA VAL A 39 10.48 5.87 -9.93
C VAL A 39 9.06 5.30 -10.02
N SER A 40 8.23 5.87 -10.90
CA SER A 40 6.81 5.50 -10.99
C SER A 40 6.23 5.56 -12.40
N GLN A 41 5.14 4.82 -12.66
CA GLN A 41 4.41 4.90 -13.94
C GLN A 41 3.37 6.02 -13.95
N ALA A 42 2.91 6.45 -12.78
CA ALA A 42 1.95 7.53 -12.61
C ALA A 42 2.26 8.35 -11.36
N PHE A 43 2.03 9.66 -11.46
CA PHE A 43 2.21 10.62 -10.37
C PHE A 43 0.93 11.42 -10.20
N ASP A 44 0.56 11.63 -8.95
CA ASP A 44 -0.59 12.44 -8.56
C ASP A 44 -0.20 13.33 -7.36
N PRO A 45 -0.11 14.66 -7.54
CA PRO A 45 -0.40 15.42 -8.76
C PRO A 45 0.65 15.19 -9.87
N PRO A 46 0.30 15.50 -11.13
CA PRO A 46 1.18 15.30 -12.28
C PRO A 46 2.55 15.99 -12.11
N PRO A 47 3.60 15.53 -12.82
CA PRO A 47 4.95 16.09 -12.70
C PRO A 47 5.05 17.59 -13.03
N SER A 48 4.08 18.15 -13.73
CA SER A 48 4.01 19.55 -14.15
C SER A 48 3.50 20.52 -13.07
N SER A 49 3.09 20.03 -11.89
CA SER A 49 2.49 20.85 -10.82
C SER A 49 3.50 21.09 -9.67
N ALA A 50 3.89 22.36 -9.47
CA ALA A 50 4.73 22.91 -8.39
C ALA A 50 6.19 22.39 -8.27
N PRO A 51 7.14 23.17 -7.70
CA PRO A 51 8.51 22.70 -7.44
C PRO A 51 8.49 21.55 -6.42
N GLN A 52 9.09 20.42 -6.78
CA GLN A 52 8.95 19.18 -6.04
C GLN A 52 10.10 18.94 -5.07
N LEU A 53 9.76 18.41 -3.90
CA LEU A 53 10.71 17.99 -2.88
C LEU A 53 11.56 16.77 -3.31
N PHE A 54 11.13 16.02 -4.34
CA PHE A 54 11.76 14.76 -4.77
C PHE A 54 12.14 14.80 -6.24
N LYS A 55 13.19 14.05 -6.61
CA LYS A 55 13.45 13.71 -8.02
C LYS A 55 12.42 12.69 -8.49
N ARG A 56 11.89 12.83 -9.71
CA ARG A 56 10.90 11.91 -10.29
C ARG A 56 11.42 11.31 -11.58
N VAL A 57 11.28 10.01 -11.72
CA VAL A 57 11.56 9.26 -12.95
C VAL A 57 10.30 8.55 -13.38
N GLN A 58 9.74 8.98 -14.51
CA GLN A 58 8.53 8.35 -15.05
C GLN A 58 8.89 7.15 -15.94
N VAL A 59 8.30 6.01 -15.64
CA VAL A 59 8.45 4.76 -16.41
C VAL A 59 7.26 4.59 -17.33
N SER A 60 7.51 4.26 -18.60
CA SER A 60 6.44 4.04 -19.57
C SER A 60 5.59 2.81 -19.22
N LYS A 61 4.28 2.95 -19.37
CA LYS A 61 3.33 1.82 -19.33
C LYS A 61 3.36 1.11 -20.68
N LEU A 62 3.25 -0.21 -20.69
CA LEU A 62 3.00 -0.91 -21.95
C LEU A 62 1.61 -0.49 -22.50
N PRO A 63 1.47 -0.28 -23.81
CA PRO A 63 0.18 0.03 -24.44
C PRO A 63 -0.78 -1.18 -24.48
N ILE A 64 -0.51 -2.22 -23.68
CA ILE A 64 -1.27 -3.46 -23.63
C ILE A 64 -2.13 -3.45 -22.37
N ARG A 65 -3.43 -3.77 -22.51
CA ARG A 65 -4.40 -3.76 -21.39
C ARG A 65 -4.09 -4.80 -20.29
N THR A 66 -3.20 -5.74 -20.57
CA THR A 66 -2.86 -6.87 -19.71
C THR A 66 -1.97 -6.46 -18.54
N ARG A 67 -2.59 -6.30 -17.36
CA ARG A 67 -1.92 -5.80 -16.14
C ARG A 67 -0.68 -6.59 -15.72
N TRP A 68 -0.66 -7.92 -15.87
CA TRP A 68 0.47 -8.74 -15.43
C TRP A 68 1.71 -8.60 -16.33
N LEU A 69 1.51 -8.42 -17.64
CA LEU A 69 2.58 -8.11 -18.58
C LEU A 69 3.17 -6.73 -18.29
N ASN A 70 2.31 -5.74 -18.02
CA ASN A 70 2.78 -4.42 -17.59
C ASN A 70 3.56 -4.48 -16.26
N GLN A 71 3.22 -5.38 -15.33
CA GLN A 71 3.99 -5.59 -14.10
C GLN A 71 5.39 -6.15 -14.38
N LEU A 72 5.50 -7.16 -15.27
CA LEU A 72 6.79 -7.72 -15.67
C LEU A 72 7.66 -6.68 -16.38
N TRP A 73 7.05 -5.92 -17.29
CA TRP A 73 7.71 -4.81 -17.97
C TRP A 73 8.19 -3.74 -17.00
N PHE A 74 7.33 -3.34 -16.07
CA PHE A 74 7.68 -2.39 -15.03
C PHE A 74 8.87 -2.89 -14.21
N SER A 75 8.84 -4.15 -13.74
CA SER A 75 9.95 -4.79 -13.01
C SER A 75 11.24 -4.82 -13.83
N TRP A 76 11.17 -5.06 -15.13
CA TRP A 76 12.36 -5.10 -16.00
C TRP A 76 12.94 -3.70 -16.26
N GLN A 77 12.09 -2.71 -16.54
CA GLN A 77 12.51 -1.34 -16.81
C GLN A 77 13.13 -0.69 -15.58
N THR A 78 12.44 -0.76 -14.44
CA THR A 78 12.94 -0.22 -13.17
C THR A 78 14.26 -0.90 -12.80
N LYS A 79 14.40 -2.22 -13.02
CA LYS A 79 15.67 -2.92 -12.79
C LYS A 79 16.81 -2.34 -13.60
N ARG A 80 16.57 -1.89 -14.84
CA ARG A 80 17.60 -1.27 -15.69
C ARG A 80 17.93 0.14 -15.23
N LEU A 81 16.92 0.91 -14.86
CA LEU A 81 17.07 2.30 -14.43
C LEU A 81 17.79 2.42 -13.08
N THR A 82 17.57 1.47 -12.18
CA THR A 82 18.12 1.53 -10.82
C THR A 82 19.36 0.64 -10.63
N ARG A 83 20.03 0.17 -11.70
CA ARG A 83 21.27 -0.64 -11.57
C ARG A 83 22.44 0.15 -11.01
N THR A 84 22.47 1.44 -11.29
CA THR A 84 23.59 2.34 -10.99
C THR A 84 23.06 3.68 -10.54
N GLY A 85 23.81 4.37 -9.67
CA GLY A 85 23.49 5.74 -9.26
C GLY A 85 22.64 5.85 -7.98
N TYR A 86 22.31 4.73 -7.35
CA TYR A 86 21.59 4.66 -6.07
C TYR A 86 22.35 3.76 -5.11
N ASP A 87 22.35 4.15 -3.83
CA ASP A 87 22.95 3.37 -2.75
C ASP A 87 21.95 2.32 -2.25
N ILE A 88 20.65 2.66 -2.26
CA ILE A 88 19.55 1.80 -1.83
C ILE A 88 18.37 1.92 -2.81
N VAL A 89 17.81 0.78 -3.20
CA VAL A 89 16.57 0.69 -3.98
C VAL A 89 15.46 0.10 -3.09
N HIS A 90 14.45 0.90 -2.81
CA HIS A 90 13.32 0.54 -1.96
C HIS A 90 12.04 0.39 -2.77
N SER A 91 11.50 -0.83 -2.83
CA SER A 91 10.29 -1.17 -3.57
C SER A 91 9.05 -1.34 -2.69
N TYR A 92 7.94 -0.72 -3.11
CA TYR A 92 6.60 -0.94 -2.58
C TYR A 92 5.76 -1.90 -3.45
N GLU A 93 6.34 -2.41 -4.54
CA GLU A 93 5.65 -3.16 -5.58
C GLU A 93 6.12 -4.61 -5.64
N ASN A 94 5.29 -5.47 -6.24
CA ASN A 94 5.68 -6.85 -6.51
C ASN A 94 6.60 -6.93 -7.73
N ILE A 95 7.91 -6.76 -7.51
CA ILE A 95 8.98 -6.75 -8.53
C ILE A 95 10.18 -7.60 -8.09
N THR A 96 11.07 -7.92 -9.02
CA THR A 96 12.17 -8.88 -8.79
C THR A 96 13.49 -8.28 -8.29
N HIS A 97 13.55 -6.98 -8.01
CA HIS A 97 14.78 -6.29 -7.61
C HIS A 97 14.47 -5.20 -6.61
N GLY A 98 15.50 -4.78 -5.89
CA GLY A 98 15.41 -3.83 -4.79
C GLY A 98 16.14 -4.39 -3.59
N ASP A 99 16.80 -3.54 -2.84
CA ASP A 99 17.50 -3.91 -1.61
C ASP A 99 16.51 -4.01 -0.46
N VAL A 100 15.47 -3.16 -0.45
CA VAL A 100 14.40 -3.17 0.58
C VAL A 100 13.03 -3.30 -0.08
N HIS A 101 12.17 -4.15 0.47
CA HIS A 101 10.83 -4.44 -0.06
C HIS A 101 9.75 -4.25 1.01
N THR A 102 8.92 -3.21 0.87
CA THR A 102 7.78 -3.00 1.78
C THR A 102 6.56 -3.81 1.36
N VAL A 103 6.15 -4.77 2.18
CA VAL A 103 4.97 -5.61 1.99
C VAL A 103 3.81 -5.02 2.79
N SER A 104 2.97 -4.23 2.12
CA SER A 104 1.82 -3.54 2.71
C SER A 104 0.48 -4.26 2.51
N VAL A 105 0.45 -5.24 1.62
CA VAL A 105 -0.75 -5.99 1.24
C VAL A 105 -0.46 -7.49 1.30
N LYS A 106 -1.54 -8.26 1.45
CA LYS A 106 -1.50 -9.73 1.41
C LYS A 106 -0.76 -10.24 0.17
N THR A 107 0.10 -11.23 0.37
CA THR A 107 0.86 -11.89 -0.70
C THR A 107 -0.07 -12.64 -1.66
N VAL A 108 0.41 -12.84 -2.88
CA VAL A 108 -0.29 -13.57 -3.94
C VAL A 108 -0.54 -15.01 -3.49
N HIS A 109 0.47 -15.67 -2.90
CA HIS A 109 0.29 -17.02 -2.37
C HIS A 109 -0.82 -17.08 -1.31
N ALA A 110 -0.79 -16.20 -0.29
CA ALA A 110 -1.83 -16.14 0.75
C ALA A 110 -3.23 -15.87 0.18
N SER A 111 -3.33 -14.99 -0.80
CA SER A 111 -4.59 -14.69 -1.48
C SER A 111 -5.15 -15.88 -2.26
N LEU A 112 -4.28 -16.68 -2.89
CA LEU A 112 -4.70 -17.88 -3.64
C LEU A 112 -5.12 -19.03 -2.72
N GLU A 113 -4.40 -19.22 -1.61
CA GLU A 113 -4.72 -20.24 -0.61
C GLU A 113 -6.05 -19.93 0.09
N GLN A 114 -6.26 -18.67 0.53
CA GLN A 114 -7.53 -18.24 1.13
C GLN A 114 -8.72 -18.44 0.17
N ARG A 115 -8.49 -18.32 -1.14
CA ARG A 115 -9.52 -18.57 -2.17
C ARG A 115 -9.73 -20.05 -2.48
N GLY A 116 -8.96 -20.97 -1.88
CA GLY A 116 -9.03 -22.40 -2.14
C GLY A 116 -8.72 -22.76 -3.60
N MET A 117 -7.83 -22.00 -4.26
CA MET A 117 -7.58 -22.21 -5.68
C MET A 117 -6.77 -23.49 -5.93
N SER A 118 -7.25 -24.37 -6.81
CA SER A 118 -6.57 -25.63 -7.09
C SER A 118 -5.20 -25.41 -7.76
N LYS A 119 -4.21 -26.21 -7.36
CA LYS A 119 -2.84 -26.16 -7.92
C LYS A 119 -2.81 -26.31 -9.44
N LEU A 120 -3.72 -27.11 -10.01
CA LEU A 120 -3.84 -27.27 -11.46
C LEU A 120 -4.25 -25.96 -12.16
N ARG A 121 -5.23 -25.22 -11.63
CA ARG A 121 -5.63 -23.92 -12.19
C ARG A 121 -4.51 -22.89 -12.09
N ILE A 122 -3.73 -22.94 -11.01
CA ILE A 122 -2.56 -22.09 -10.84
C ILE A 122 -1.50 -22.42 -11.90
N ALA A 123 -1.19 -23.70 -12.07
CA ALA A 123 -0.20 -24.18 -13.04
C ALA A 123 -0.58 -23.88 -14.50
N LEU A 124 -1.89 -23.91 -14.82
CA LEU A 124 -2.39 -23.60 -16.17
C LEU A 124 -2.55 -22.10 -16.43
N SER A 125 -2.29 -21.22 -15.46
CA SER A 125 -2.45 -19.78 -15.62
C SER A 125 -1.10 -19.07 -15.67
N PRO A 126 -0.61 -18.68 -16.88
CA PRO A 126 0.63 -17.93 -17.01
C PRO A 126 0.64 -16.65 -16.18
N ARG A 127 -0.52 -16.00 -16.06
CA ARG A 127 -0.72 -14.81 -15.23
C ARG A 127 -0.42 -15.07 -13.76
N LEU A 128 -0.96 -16.16 -13.19
CA LEU A 128 -0.74 -16.49 -11.78
C LEU A 128 0.70 -16.90 -11.55
N LEU A 129 1.26 -17.74 -12.43
CA LEU A 129 2.67 -18.12 -12.39
C LEU A 129 3.60 -16.90 -12.43
N ALA A 130 3.31 -15.91 -13.26
CA ALA A 130 4.08 -14.67 -13.32
C ALA A 130 4.05 -13.91 -11.97
N TYR A 131 2.89 -13.79 -11.34
CA TYR A 131 2.77 -13.12 -10.04
C TYR A 131 3.46 -13.89 -8.91
N LEU A 132 3.35 -15.22 -8.90
CA LEU A 132 4.02 -16.08 -7.92
C LEU A 132 5.54 -16.07 -8.11
N TRP A 133 6.01 -16.03 -9.36
CA TRP A 133 7.43 -15.89 -9.68
C TRP A 133 7.97 -14.53 -9.23
N LEU A 134 7.26 -13.44 -9.52
CA LEU A 134 7.61 -12.10 -9.04
C LEU A 134 7.73 -12.07 -7.51
N GLU A 135 6.73 -12.62 -6.82
CA GLU A 135 6.69 -12.67 -5.37
C GLU A 135 7.82 -13.52 -4.77
N LYS A 136 8.08 -14.70 -5.32
CA LYS A 136 9.19 -15.55 -4.88
C LYS A 136 10.54 -14.87 -5.10
N LYS A 137 10.73 -14.18 -6.23
CA LYS A 137 11.95 -13.40 -6.49
C LYS A 137 12.06 -12.18 -5.59
N ARG A 138 10.94 -11.55 -5.26
CA ARG A 138 10.89 -10.42 -4.33
C ARG A 138 11.35 -10.84 -2.94
N LEU A 139 10.73 -11.89 -2.39
CA LEU A 139 10.84 -12.27 -0.98
C LEU A 139 12.01 -13.22 -0.69
N CYS A 140 12.43 -14.05 -1.64
CA CYS A 140 13.42 -15.12 -1.38
C CYS A 140 14.77 -14.92 -2.08
N THR A 141 15.01 -13.78 -2.73
CA THR A 141 16.32 -13.53 -3.35
C THR A 141 17.32 -13.06 -2.28
N PRO A 142 18.51 -13.69 -2.18
CA PRO A 142 19.54 -13.23 -1.26
C PRO A 142 19.93 -11.77 -1.51
N GLY A 143 20.13 -11.01 -0.43
CA GLY A 143 20.43 -9.58 -0.49
C GLY A 143 19.20 -8.67 -0.51
N HIS A 144 17.99 -9.21 -0.67
CA HIS A 144 16.76 -8.44 -0.44
C HIS A 144 16.38 -8.48 1.04
N HIS A 145 16.00 -7.33 1.58
CA HIS A 145 15.42 -7.19 2.90
C HIS A 145 13.91 -6.92 2.80
N SER A 146 13.09 -7.75 3.46
CA SER A 146 11.64 -7.57 3.45
C SER A 146 11.18 -6.81 4.70
N VAL A 147 10.33 -5.81 4.51
CA VAL A 147 9.72 -5.00 5.58
C VAL A 147 8.21 -5.15 5.52
N PHE A 148 7.63 -5.80 6.52
CA PHE A 148 6.19 -6.01 6.62
C PHE A 148 5.55 -4.88 7.44
N VAL A 149 4.38 -4.41 7.00
CA VAL A 149 3.66 -3.32 7.68
C VAL A 149 2.91 -3.78 8.93
N SER A 150 2.83 -5.08 9.20
CA SER A 150 2.24 -5.62 10.42
C SER A 150 2.71 -7.05 10.67
N GLN A 151 2.67 -7.45 11.95
CA GLN A 151 3.00 -8.82 12.35
C GLN A 151 2.07 -9.84 11.67
N PHE A 152 0.80 -9.49 11.51
CA PHE A 152 -0.18 -10.34 10.83
C PHE A 152 0.22 -10.70 9.39
N VAL A 153 0.64 -9.71 8.58
CA VAL A 153 1.03 -9.98 7.18
C VAL A 153 2.34 -10.76 7.11
N HIS A 154 3.26 -10.51 8.06
CA HIS A 154 4.49 -11.28 8.19
C HIS A 154 4.20 -12.75 8.48
N ASP A 155 3.41 -13.05 9.51
CA ASP A 155 3.15 -14.43 9.95
C ASP A 155 2.34 -15.22 8.91
N GLU A 156 1.36 -14.58 8.27
CA GLU A 156 0.61 -15.19 7.16
C GLU A 156 1.54 -15.52 5.98
N THR A 157 2.54 -14.68 5.71
CA THR A 157 3.51 -14.92 4.63
C THR A 157 4.50 -16.03 5.01
N LEU A 158 5.01 -16.01 6.24
CA LEU A 158 5.97 -16.98 6.75
C LEU A 158 5.35 -18.39 6.83
N ALA A 159 4.08 -18.51 7.21
CA ALA A 159 3.36 -19.78 7.24
C ALA A 159 3.34 -20.47 5.87
N ILE A 160 3.30 -19.68 4.79
CA ILE A 160 3.22 -20.17 3.42
C ILE A 160 4.61 -20.32 2.79
N MET A 161 5.55 -19.45 3.16
CA MET A 161 6.91 -19.40 2.65
C MET A 161 7.91 -19.53 3.80
N PRO A 162 8.02 -20.71 4.44
CA PRO A 162 8.84 -20.90 5.64
C PRO A 162 10.34 -20.69 5.41
N ASN A 163 10.79 -20.77 4.16
CA ASN A 163 12.18 -20.59 3.77
C ASN A 163 12.52 -19.14 3.38
N MET A 164 11.65 -18.16 3.68
CA MET A 164 11.98 -16.76 3.42
C MET A 164 13.13 -16.31 4.34
N PRO A 165 14.03 -15.42 3.87
CA PRO A 165 15.04 -14.80 4.71
C PRO A 165 14.40 -14.02 5.88
N PRO A 166 15.18 -13.72 6.93
CA PRO A 166 14.73 -12.85 8.00
C PRO A 166 14.17 -11.53 7.47
N ALA A 167 13.08 -11.08 8.06
CA ALA A 167 12.38 -9.85 7.69
C ALA A 167 12.14 -8.98 8.92
N SER A 168 11.85 -7.71 8.69
CA SER A 168 11.48 -6.76 9.74
C SER A 168 9.99 -6.45 9.67
N VAL A 169 9.40 -6.15 10.83
CA VAL A 169 8.04 -5.62 10.93
C VAL A 169 8.13 -4.17 11.36
N VAL A 170 7.64 -3.25 10.51
CA VAL A 170 7.61 -1.81 10.77
C VAL A 170 6.19 -1.31 10.50
N PRO A 171 5.39 -1.06 11.55
CA PRO A 171 4.04 -0.55 11.40
C PRO A 171 4.01 0.81 10.69
N PRO A 172 2.97 1.09 9.88
CA PRO A 172 2.83 2.38 9.23
C PRO A 172 2.59 3.47 10.29
N GLY A 173 3.23 4.62 10.10
CA GLY A 173 2.95 5.81 10.91
C GLY A 173 1.58 6.39 10.61
N VAL A 174 1.00 7.07 11.58
CA VAL A 174 -0.23 7.85 11.45
C VAL A 174 0.03 9.29 11.87
N ASP A 175 -0.54 10.24 11.13
CA ASP A 175 -0.49 11.65 11.50
C ASP A 175 -1.42 11.87 12.69
N ILE A 176 -0.85 12.16 13.86
CA ILE A 176 -1.61 12.48 15.06
C ILE A 176 -1.85 13.99 15.08
N PRO A 177 -3.11 14.45 15.15
CA PRO A 177 -3.39 15.88 15.24
C PRO A 177 -2.74 16.47 16.50
N VAL A 178 -2.03 17.59 16.32
CA VAL A 178 -1.23 18.26 17.36
C VAL A 178 -2.09 18.74 18.54
N ARG A 179 -3.39 18.96 18.32
CA ARG A 179 -4.33 19.39 19.35
C ARG A 179 -5.54 18.45 19.43
N ALA A 180 -6.04 18.28 20.65
CA ALA A 180 -7.36 17.72 20.87
C ALA A 180 -8.44 18.76 20.47
N PHE A 181 -9.54 18.28 19.88
CA PHE A 181 -10.71 19.10 19.60
C PHE A 181 -11.59 19.24 20.85
N THR A 182 -12.08 20.45 21.11
CA THR A 182 -13.00 20.71 22.23
C THR A 182 -14.38 20.10 21.97
N SER A 183 -15.22 20.01 23.02
CA SER A 183 -16.59 19.49 22.90
C SER A 183 -17.44 20.35 21.96
N GLU A 184 -17.28 21.67 22.01
CA GLU A 184 -18.00 22.63 21.15
C GLU A 184 -17.59 22.47 19.69
N GLN A 185 -16.30 22.26 19.42
CA GLN A 185 -15.80 22.00 18.07
C GLN A 185 -16.32 20.68 17.51
N LYS A 186 -16.39 19.63 18.35
CA LYS A 186 -16.98 18.34 17.95
C LYS A 186 -18.48 18.46 17.68
N ALA A 187 -19.21 19.23 18.48
CA ALA A 187 -20.63 19.49 18.26
C ALA A 187 -20.87 20.28 16.96
N ALA A 188 -20.10 21.36 16.74
CA ALA A 188 -20.15 22.14 15.51
C ALA A 188 -19.82 21.31 14.27
N ALA A 189 -18.82 20.42 14.35
CA ALA A 189 -18.48 19.50 13.26
C ALA A 189 -19.63 18.54 12.93
N ARG A 190 -20.31 17.98 13.95
CA ARG A 190 -21.50 17.14 13.74
C ARG A 190 -22.62 17.91 13.05
N LEU A 191 -22.94 19.11 13.53
CA LEU A 191 -23.96 19.96 12.91
C LEU A 191 -23.63 20.29 11.45
N SER A 192 -22.35 20.56 11.14
CA SER A 192 -21.91 20.83 9.75
C SER A 192 -22.01 19.65 8.80
N LEU A 193 -22.16 18.44 9.34
CA LEU A 193 -22.33 17.17 8.60
C LEU A 193 -23.79 16.68 8.65
N ASP A 194 -24.72 17.54 9.05
CA ASP A 194 -26.14 17.21 9.27
C ASP A 194 -26.36 16.05 10.26
N LEU A 195 -25.46 15.91 11.24
CA LEU A 195 -25.53 14.92 12.32
C LEU A 195 -26.07 15.55 13.60
N ASN A 196 -26.88 14.80 14.35
CA ASN A 196 -27.42 15.25 15.64
C ASN A 196 -26.35 15.10 16.74
N PRO A 197 -25.89 16.17 17.43
CA PRO A 197 -24.88 16.08 18.47
C PRO A 197 -25.26 15.20 19.67
N GLU A 198 -26.55 15.03 19.94
CA GLU A 198 -27.09 14.29 21.09
C GLU A 198 -27.19 12.77 20.83
N ILE A 199 -27.11 12.35 19.56
CA ILE A 199 -27.20 10.93 19.18
C ILE A 199 -25.79 10.36 18.99
N MET A 200 -25.55 9.15 19.51
CA MET A 200 -24.29 8.46 19.29
C MET A 200 -24.00 8.27 17.79
N THR A 201 -22.91 8.86 17.31
CA THR A 201 -22.43 8.71 15.94
C THR A 201 -21.43 7.56 15.82
N ILE A 202 -21.69 6.61 14.93
CA ILE A 202 -20.73 5.58 14.52
C ILE A 202 -20.14 5.98 13.17
N GLY A 203 -18.83 6.24 13.13
CA GLY A 203 -18.11 6.55 11.90
C GLY A 203 -17.55 5.30 11.23
N PHE A 204 -17.87 5.08 9.96
CA PHE A 204 -17.29 4.03 9.12
C PHE A 204 -16.50 4.68 7.98
N VAL A 205 -15.18 4.53 7.99
CA VAL A 205 -14.31 5.15 6.97
C VAL A 205 -13.50 4.08 6.26
N GLY A 206 -13.64 3.98 4.93
CA GLY A 206 -12.83 3.06 4.14
C GLY A 206 -13.37 2.86 2.73
N HIS A 207 -12.49 2.38 1.85
CA HIS A 207 -12.86 1.95 0.51
C HIS A 207 -13.29 0.46 0.50
N ASP A 208 -14.15 0.08 -0.43
CA ASP A 208 -14.72 -1.27 -0.58
C ASP A 208 -15.50 -1.73 0.68
N PHE A 209 -16.70 -1.18 0.84
CA PHE A 209 -17.58 -1.39 2.00
C PHE A 209 -17.89 -2.86 2.28
N LYS A 210 -18.01 -3.67 1.21
CA LYS A 210 -18.29 -5.10 1.34
C LYS A 210 -17.13 -5.82 2.00
N LYS A 211 -15.90 -5.54 1.56
CA LYS A 211 -14.70 -6.11 2.16
C LYS A 211 -14.47 -5.63 3.60
N LYS A 212 -14.87 -4.39 3.89
CA LYS A 212 -14.72 -3.75 5.21
C LYS A 212 -15.84 -4.10 6.20
N GLY A 213 -16.87 -4.81 5.77
CA GLY A 213 -17.92 -5.33 6.67
C GLY A 213 -18.98 -4.30 7.05
N LEU A 214 -19.31 -3.35 6.18
CA LEU A 214 -20.39 -2.39 6.42
C LEU A 214 -21.72 -3.11 6.73
N ASP A 215 -21.99 -4.23 6.08
CA ASP A 215 -23.18 -5.04 6.33
C ASP A 215 -23.23 -5.56 7.78
N THR A 216 -22.07 -5.95 8.32
CA THR A 216 -21.92 -6.43 9.69
C THR A 216 -22.16 -5.29 10.68
N LEU A 217 -21.64 -4.10 10.38
CA LEU A 217 -21.92 -2.90 11.18
C LEU A 217 -23.42 -2.58 11.22
N LEU A 218 -24.09 -2.56 10.06
CA LEU A 218 -25.51 -2.24 9.97
C LEU A 218 -26.39 -3.27 10.71
N LYS A 219 -26.08 -4.57 10.55
CA LYS A 219 -26.77 -5.64 11.29
C LYS A 219 -26.56 -5.51 12.80
N GLY A 220 -25.34 -5.18 13.24
CA GLY A 220 -25.03 -4.96 14.64
C GLY A 220 -25.77 -3.75 15.22
N ALA A 221 -25.80 -2.64 14.48
CA ALA A 221 -26.50 -1.43 14.90
C ALA A 221 -28.01 -1.66 15.05
N ALA A 222 -28.63 -2.48 14.18
CA ALA A 222 -30.05 -2.81 14.26
C ALA A 222 -30.43 -3.64 15.51
N LEU A 223 -29.46 -4.21 16.22
CA LEU A 223 -29.69 -4.99 17.45
C LEU A 223 -29.54 -4.13 18.72
N LEU A 224 -29.15 -2.86 18.59
CA LEU A 224 -28.95 -1.99 19.76
C LEU A 224 -30.30 -1.58 20.36
N PRO A 225 -30.40 -1.46 21.70
CA PRO A 225 -31.63 -1.05 22.37
C PRO A 225 -31.85 0.47 22.35
N PHE A 226 -31.05 1.23 21.61
CA PHE A 226 -31.10 2.69 21.51
C PHE A 226 -30.74 3.15 20.10
N ASP A 227 -31.15 4.37 19.75
CA ASP A 227 -30.92 4.96 18.45
C ASP A 227 -29.45 5.35 18.25
N VAL A 228 -28.92 5.03 17.07
CA VAL A 228 -27.59 5.44 16.63
C VAL A 228 -27.65 6.05 15.23
N GLN A 229 -26.74 6.97 14.94
CA GLN A 229 -26.55 7.52 13.60
C GLN A 229 -25.23 6.98 13.03
N ILE A 230 -25.23 6.53 11.77
CA ILE A 230 -24.07 5.93 11.13
C ILE A 230 -23.62 6.83 9.98
N MET A 231 -22.38 7.32 10.06
CA MET A 231 -21.76 8.10 8.99
C MET A 231 -20.78 7.22 8.22
N VAL A 232 -21.06 7.01 6.93
CA VAL A 232 -20.23 6.19 6.03
C VAL A 232 -19.45 7.10 5.08
N ILE A 233 -18.12 6.99 5.08
CA ILE A 233 -17.22 7.78 4.23
C ILE A 233 -16.31 6.85 3.43
N GLY A 234 -16.40 6.94 2.10
CA GLY A 234 -15.56 6.18 1.18
C GLY A 234 -16.32 5.78 -0.09
N ASN A 235 -15.71 4.89 -0.87
CA ASN A 235 -16.26 4.35 -2.12
C ASN A 235 -15.92 2.86 -2.24
#